data_AF-A0A349P0Z6-F1
#
_entry.id   AF-A0A349P0Z6-F1
#
_cell.length_a   1.000
_cell.length_b   1.000
_cell.length_c   1.000
_cell.angle_alpha   90.00
_cell.angle_beta   90.00
_cell.angle_gamma   90.00
#
_symmetry.space_group_name_H-M   'P 1'
#
loop_
_entity.id
_entity.type
_entity.pdbx_description
1 polymer ?
#
loop_
_entity_poly.entity_id
_entity_poly.type
_entity_poly.pdbx_seq_one_letter_code
_entity_poly.pdbx_strand_id
1 'polypeptide(L)' 'MKALHMLAFVLLVVGGLNWGLTAFDYNLVSMLVGKWPAIEKVVYILVGLSAIYFATTHKSDCKMCSPGMAV' A
#
# COMPACT_ATOMS: atom_id res chain seq x y z
N MET A 1 6.31 0.03 15.67
CA MET A 1 6.39 1.46 15.25
C MET A 1 5.02 1.89 14.70
N LYS A 2 4.12 2.45 15.53
CA LYS A 2 2.73 2.76 15.11
C LYS A 2 2.64 3.72 13.91
N ALA A 3 3.50 4.73 13.87
CA ALA A 3 3.53 5.71 12.77
C ALA A 3 3.89 5.09 11.42
N LEU A 4 4.85 4.17 11.40
CA LEU A 4 5.33 3.52 10.18
C LEU A 4 4.28 2.55 9.61
N HIS A 5 3.56 1.85 10.49
CA HIS A 5 2.44 0.98 10.12
C HIS A 5 1.26 1.79 9.54
N MET A 6 0.89 2.91 10.17
CA MET A 6 -0.13 3.84 9.64
C MET A 6 0.27 4.42 8.28
N LEU A 7 1.52 4.86 8.14
CA LEU A 7 2.01 5.42 6.87
C LEU A 7 1.99 4.38 5.74
N ALA A 8 2.48 3.16 6.01
CA ALA A 8 2.44 2.06 5.05
C ALA A 8 1.00 1.68 4.68
N PHE A 9 0.08 1.69 5.65
CA PHE A 9 -1.34 1.38 5.41
C PHE A 9 -1.98 2.42 4.48
N VAL A 10 -1.77 3.71 4.75
CA VAL A 10 -2.29 4.80 3.91
C VAL A 10 -1.71 4.72 2.50
N LEU A 11 -0.39 4.49 2.36
CA LEU A 11 0.23 4.31 1.03
C LEU A 11 -0.35 3.11 0.28
N LEU A 12 -0.56 1.99 0.98
CA LEU A 12 -1.10 0.77 0.39
C LEU A 12 -2.55 0.96 -0.05
N VAL A 13 -3.39 1.60 0.76
CA VAL A 13 -4.78 1.91 0.41
C VAL A 13 -4.85 2.87 -0.78
N VAL A 14 -4.12 4.00 -0.73
CA VAL A 14 -4.13 4.99 -1.83
C VAL A 14 -3.56 4.39 -3.12
N GLY A 15 -2.47 3.64 -3.02
CA GLY A 15 -1.85 2.96 -4.14
C GLY A 15 -2.71 1.84 -4.74
N GLY A 16 -3.34 1.03 -3.89
CA GLY A 16 -4.26 -0.02 -4.31
C GLY A 16 -5.52 0.55 -4.97
N LEU A 17 -6.06 1.64 -4.44
CA LEU A 17 -7.17 2.36 -5.07
C LEU A 17 -6.76 2.90 -6.44
N ASN A 18 -5.59 3.56 -6.55
CA ASN A 18 -5.07 4.02 -7.83
C ASN A 18 -4.91 2.87 -8.83
N TRP A 19 -4.31 1.74 -8.44
CA TRP A 19 -4.19 0.58 -9.32
C TRP A 19 -5.54 0.02 -9.79
N GLY A 20 -6.53 0.00 -8.89
CA GLY A 20 -7.91 -0.35 -9.24
C GLY A 20 -8.49 0.58 -10.29
N LEU A 21 -8.29 1.90 -10.13
CA LEU A 21 -8.75 2.90 -11.11
C LEU A 21 -7.94 2.88 -12.41
N THR A 22 -6.63 2.59 -12.36
CA THR A 22 -5.76 2.43 -13.54
C THR A 22 -6.27 1.30 -14.44
N ALA A 23 -6.86 0.24 -13.88
CA ALA A 23 -7.49 -0.82 -14.66
C ALA A 23 -8.73 -0.34 -15.45
N PHE A 24 -9.32 0.79 -15.05
CA PHE A 24 -10.40 1.49 -15.76
C PHE A 24 -9.89 2.71 -16.56
N ASP A 25 -8.58 2.76 -16.86
CA ASP A 25 -7.91 3.88 -17.56
C ASP A 25 -7.86 5.21 -16.76
N TYR A 26 -8.23 5.20 -15.48
CA TYR A 26 -8.19 6.36 -14.59
C TYR A 26 -6.94 6.34 -13.70
N ASN A 27 -5.92 7.14 -14.03
CA ASN A 27 -4.75 7.30 -13.17
C ASN A 27 -4.88 8.53 -12.25
N LEU A 28 -5.25 8.30 -10.99
CA LEU A 28 -5.30 9.35 -9.96
C LEU A 28 -3.92 9.97 -9.72
N VAL A 29 -2.86 9.17 -9.77
CA VAL A 29 -1.48 9.66 -9.59
C VAL A 29 -1.10 10.63 -10.71
N SER A 30 -1.37 10.31 -11.99
CA SER A 30 -1.10 11.25 -13.08
C SER A 30 -2.01 12.48 -13.04
N MET A 31 -3.22 12.36 -12.49
CA MET A 31 -4.14 13.49 -12.34
C MET A 31 -3.69 14.48 -11.25
N LEU A 32 -3.12 13.97 -10.15
CA LEU A 32 -2.69 14.78 -9.01
C LEU A 32 -1.26 15.35 -9.19
N VAL A 33 -0.36 14.57 -9.80
CA VAL A 33 1.06 14.92 -9.97
C VAL A 33 1.37 15.41 -11.39
N GLY A 34 0.46 15.22 -12.34
CA GLY A 34 0.66 15.50 -13.76
C GLY A 34 1.32 14.32 -14.50
N LYS A 35 1.63 14.53 -15.80
CA LYS A 35 2.28 13.53 -16.67
C LYS A 35 3.79 13.42 -16.38
N TRP A 36 4.13 12.82 -15.25
CA TRP A 36 5.52 12.56 -14.86
C TRP A 36 5.76 11.05 -14.71
N PRO A 37 6.13 10.36 -15.81
CA PRO A 37 6.24 8.90 -15.82
C PRO A 37 7.29 8.36 -14.84
N ALA A 38 8.31 9.16 -14.51
CA ALA A 38 9.30 8.81 -13.49
C ALA A 38 8.72 8.81 -12.07
N ILE A 39 7.87 9.78 -11.73
CA ILE A 39 7.28 9.90 -10.40
C ILE A 39 6.22 8.82 -10.18
N GLU A 40 5.41 8.53 -11.20
CA GLU A 40 4.45 7.43 -11.16
C GLU A 40 5.12 6.08 -10.84
N LYS A 41 6.26 5.79 -11.49
CA LYS A 41 7.04 4.58 -11.20
C LYS A 41 7.53 4.54 -9.76
N VAL A 42 8.01 5.67 -9.22
CA VAL A 42 8.45 5.74 -7.82
C VAL A 42 7.29 5.46 -6.87
N VAL A 43 6.12 6.06 -7.12
CA VAL A 43 4.91 5.81 -6.32
C VAL A 43 4.54 4.33 -6.38
N TYR A 44 4.52 3.71 -7.56
CA TYR A 44 4.21 2.27 -7.68
C TYR A 44 5.21 1.38 -6.92
N ILE A 45 6.50 1.71 -6.95
CA ILE A 45 7.51 0.98 -6.18
C ILE A 45 7.25 1.13 -4.67
N LEU A 46 6.95 2.33 -4.19
CA LEU A 46 6.63 2.57 -2.77
C LEU A 46 5.36 1.85 -2.31
N VAL A 47 4.34 1.80 -3.16
CA VAL A 47 3.09 1.05 -2.92
C VAL A 47 3.38 -0.45 -2.83
N GLY A 48 4.17 -0.99 -3.76
CA GLY A 48 4.59 -2.40 -3.73
C GLY A 48 5.40 -2.74 -2.48
N LEU A 49 6.35 -1.89 -2.07
CA LEU A 49 7.11 -2.05 -0.83
C LEU A 49 6.21 -2.00 0.40
N SER A 50 5.20 -1.13 0.41
CA SER A 50 4.20 -1.05 1.49
C SER A 50 3.38 -2.34 1.57
N ALA A 51 2.99 -2.91 0.43
CA ALA A 51 2.30 -4.19 0.35
C ALA A 51 3.14 -5.36 0.88
N ILE A 52 4.42 -5.41 0.54
CA ILE A 52 5.36 -6.41 1.08
C ILE A 52 5.54 -6.23 2.59
N TYR A 53 5.68 -4.99 3.07
CA TYR A 53 5.78 -4.70 4.50
C TYR A 53 4.55 -5.18 5.27
N PHE A 54 3.35 -4.91 4.75
CA PHE A 54 2.11 -5.39 5.33
C PHE A 54 2.01 -6.92 5.27
N ALA A 55 2.33 -7.55 4.15
CA ALA A 55 2.27 -9.01 3.99
C ALA A 55 3.23 -9.74 4.95
N THR A 56 4.44 -9.20 5.14
CA THR A 56 5.45 -9.77 6.04
C THR A 56 5.17 -9.49 7.51
N THR A 57 4.56 -8.34 7.83
CA THR A 57 4.20 -7.97 9.21
C THR A 57 2.81 -8.50 9.62
N HIS A 58 1.99 -8.92 8.67
CA HIS A 58 0.60 -9.37 8.89
C HIS A 58 0.46 -10.40 10.01
N LYS A 59 1.39 -11.36 10.12
CA LYS A 59 1.34 -12.41 11.14
C LYS A 59 1.51 -11.89 12.57
N SER A 60 2.20 -10.76 12.75
CA SER A 60 2.44 -10.13 14.05
C SER A 60 1.36 -9.13 14.45
N ASP A 61 0.72 -8.46 13.47
CA ASP A 61 -0.32 -7.45 13.72
C ASP A 61 -1.74 -8.01 13.63
N CYS A 62 -1.97 -9.10 12.87
CA CYS A 62 -3.30 -9.68 12.71
C CYS A 62 -3.65 -10.59 13.89
N LYS A 63 -4.60 -10.11 14.70
CA LYS A 63 -5.12 -10.80 15.89
C LYS A 63 -5.73 -12.18 15.60
N MET A 64 -6.17 -12.42 14.36
CA MET A 64 -6.72 -13.71 13.91
C MET A 64 -5.67 -14.67 13.35
N CYS A 65 -4.47 -14.19 12.98
CA CYS A 65 -3.44 -14.98 12.31
C CYS A 65 -2.19 -15.24 13.16
N SER A 66 -2.17 -14.78 14.42
CA SER A 66 -1.13 -15.13 15.40
C SER A 66 -1.50 -16.44 16.10
N PRO A 67 -0.75 -17.54 15.90
CA PRO A 67 -1.06 -18.87 16.46
C PRO A 67 -0.69 -18.96 17.96
N GLY A 68 -1.24 -18.08 18.80
CA GLY A 68 -0.86 -18.00 20.22
C GLY A 68 -1.76 -17.19 21.15
N MET A 69 -3.06 -17.05 20.85
CA MET A 69 -4.02 -16.46 21.80
C MET A 69 -5.43 -17.07 21.62
N ALA A 70 -5.50 -18.40 21.60
CA ALA A 70 -6.72 -19.13 21.88
C ALA A 70 -6.35 -20.29 22.79
N VAL A 71 -6.63 -20.08 24.08
CA VAL A 71 -6.60 -21.04 25.20
C VAL A 71 -5.21 -21.40 25.73
#